data_AF-A0A955U4Y4-F1
#
_entry.id   AF-A0A955U4Y4-F1
#
_cell.length_a   1.000
_cell.length_b   1.000
_cell.length_c   1.000
_cell.angle_alpha   90.00
_cell.angle_beta   90.00
_cell.angle_gamma   90.00
#
_symmetry.space_group_name_H-M   'P 1'
#
loop_
_entity.id
_entity.type
_entity.pdbx_description
1 polymer ?
#
loop_
_entity_poly.entity_id
_entity_poly.type
_entity_poly.pdbx_seq_one_letter_code
_entity_poly.pdbx_strand_id
1 'polypeptide(L)'
;MERWDEERVRQRILRELGPATSFPAVSSRLRDALSEELGDWYAAGPQVGDETISGWCWCHAFPRPFVAGGLEAVAEGVVDEVRGCLAWRRGLGDWLDERRGPRELLTLEEELVELVGVLVGLGLNDAWYVHVPAATAWRLEVAGHPVPDDLFDQLDGIAGNCFTSWVDPKPPERASYARDALWAAIEALLDDA
;
A
#
# COMPACT_ATOMS: atom_id res chain seq x y z
N MET A 1 5.38 -3.79 -21.10
CA MET A 1 5.17 -4.63 -19.89
C MET A 1 4.80 -6.01 -20.39
N GLU A 2 5.50 -7.05 -19.94
CA GLU A 2 5.26 -8.41 -20.42
C GLU A 2 3.91 -8.95 -19.89
N ARG A 3 3.30 -9.91 -20.60
CA ARG A 3 2.00 -10.46 -20.20
C ARG A 3 2.22 -11.56 -19.18
N TRP A 4 1.92 -11.27 -17.91
CA TRP A 4 1.92 -12.22 -16.81
C TRP A 4 1.14 -13.49 -17.18
N ASP A 5 1.81 -14.63 -17.06
CA ASP A 5 1.28 -15.98 -17.30
C ASP A 5 1.14 -16.68 -15.96
N GLU A 6 -0.07 -16.68 -15.44
CA GLU A 6 -0.42 -17.20 -14.11
C GLU A 6 0.01 -18.65 -13.90
N GLU A 7 -0.25 -19.51 -14.89
CA GLU A 7 0.06 -20.94 -14.78
C GLU A 7 1.57 -21.16 -14.88
N ARG A 8 2.30 -20.35 -15.66
CA ARG A 8 3.77 -20.35 -15.65
C ARG A 8 4.33 -20.03 -14.26
N VAL A 9 3.83 -18.98 -13.62
CA VAL A 9 4.25 -18.56 -12.27
C VAL A 9 3.91 -19.63 -11.24
N ARG A 10 2.67 -20.16 -11.25
CA ARG A 10 2.24 -21.28 -10.40
C ARG A 10 3.17 -22.49 -10.55
N GLN A 11 3.41 -22.94 -11.77
CA GLN A 11 4.27 -24.08 -12.10
C GLN A 11 5.78 -23.80 -11.89
N ARG A 12 6.17 -22.56 -11.59
CA ARG A 12 7.50 -22.23 -11.07
C ARG A 12 7.54 -22.34 -9.56
N ILE A 13 6.59 -21.74 -8.85
CA ILE A 13 6.49 -21.80 -7.37
C ILE A 13 6.44 -23.25 -6.86
N LEU A 14 5.55 -24.08 -7.43
CA LEU A 14 5.43 -25.50 -7.08
C LEU A 14 6.75 -26.28 -7.23
N ARG A 15 7.53 -25.95 -8.28
CA ARG A 15 8.77 -26.62 -8.64
C ARG A 15 9.94 -26.24 -7.74
N GLU A 16 10.07 -24.95 -7.45
CA GLU A 16 11.17 -24.40 -6.66
C GLU A 16 11.03 -24.72 -5.17
N LEU A 17 9.82 -24.64 -4.64
CA LEU A 17 9.53 -25.03 -3.26
C LEU A 17 9.77 -26.53 -3.04
N GLY A 18 9.18 -27.40 -3.88
CA GLY A 18 9.44 -28.84 -3.86
C GLY A 18 9.36 -29.46 -2.44
N PRO A 19 10.30 -30.35 -2.05
CA PRO A 19 10.34 -30.93 -0.71
C PRO A 19 11.11 -30.07 0.30
N ALA A 20 11.01 -28.73 0.25
CA ALA A 20 11.75 -27.86 1.17
C ALA A 20 11.27 -28.02 2.63
N THR A 21 12.16 -28.52 3.50
CA THR A 21 11.86 -28.89 4.89
C THR A 21 12.10 -27.79 5.92
N SER A 22 12.59 -26.61 5.51
CA SER A 22 12.89 -25.50 6.42
C SER A 22 12.47 -24.14 5.87
N PHE A 23 11.94 -23.30 6.76
CA PHE A 23 11.40 -21.98 6.43
C PHE A 23 12.38 -21.04 5.70
N PRO A 24 13.69 -20.95 6.06
CA PRO A 24 14.62 -20.09 5.34
C PRO A 24 14.87 -20.52 3.88
N ALA A 25 14.82 -21.83 3.60
CA ALA A 25 14.94 -22.34 2.24
C ALA A 25 13.67 -22.06 1.41
N VAL A 26 12.51 -21.96 2.07
CA VAL A 26 11.22 -21.58 1.47
C VAL A 26 11.18 -20.09 1.10
N SER A 27 11.61 -19.16 2.00
CA SER A 27 11.80 -17.71 1.66
C SER A 27 12.66 -17.66 0.40
N SER A 28 13.90 -18.20 0.40
CA SER A 28 14.86 -17.83 -0.66
C SER A 28 14.34 -18.21 -2.04
N ARG A 29 13.92 -19.47 -2.21
CA ARG A 29 13.47 -19.96 -3.50
C ARG A 29 12.18 -19.28 -3.98
N LEU A 30 11.26 -18.92 -3.08
CA LEU A 30 10.07 -18.18 -3.44
C LEU A 30 10.42 -16.75 -3.90
N ARG A 31 11.28 -16.05 -3.15
CA ARG A 31 11.80 -14.73 -3.51
C ARG A 31 12.51 -14.76 -4.86
N ASP A 32 13.39 -15.74 -5.07
CA ASP A 32 14.21 -15.86 -6.26
C ASP A 32 13.31 -16.18 -7.48
N ALA A 33 12.31 -17.04 -7.33
CA ALA A 33 11.29 -17.31 -8.37
C ALA A 33 10.40 -16.09 -8.68
N LEU A 34 9.94 -15.35 -7.67
CA LEU A 34 9.12 -14.15 -7.86
C LEU A 34 9.94 -13.01 -8.48
N SER A 35 11.23 -12.89 -8.13
CA SER A 35 12.14 -11.90 -8.74
C SER A 35 12.38 -12.18 -10.23
N GLU A 36 12.52 -13.45 -10.62
CA GLU A 36 12.64 -13.83 -12.04
C GLU A 36 11.33 -13.64 -12.83
N GLU A 37 10.17 -13.93 -12.24
CA GLU A 37 8.87 -13.88 -12.94
C GLU A 37 8.19 -12.49 -12.93
N LEU A 38 8.48 -11.63 -11.95
CA LEU A 38 7.89 -10.29 -11.79
C LEU A 38 8.90 -9.14 -12.01
N GLY A 39 10.20 -9.44 -12.04
CA GLY A 39 11.28 -8.48 -12.29
C GLY A 39 11.33 -7.36 -11.25
N ASP A 40 11.63 -6.15 -11.72
CA ASP A 40 11.75 -4.94 -10.89
C ASP A 40 10.54 -4.68 -10.00
N TRP A 41 9.35 -5.19 -10.35
CA TRP A 41 8.14 -4.99 -9.54
C TRP A 41 8.21 -5.72 -8.19
N TYR A 42 8.90 -6.85 -8.09
CA TYR A 42 9.17 -7.51 -6.79
C TYR A 42 10.22 -6.73 -5.98
N ALA A 43 11.21 -6.13 -6.65
CA ALA A 43 12.22 -5.29 -6.01
C ALA A 43 11.70 -3.89 -5.60
N ALA A 44 10.57 -3.45 -6.17
CA ALA A 44 9.97 -2.15 -5.89
C ALA A 44 9.27 -2.07 -4.53
N GLY A 45 8.76 -3.18 -3.98
CA GLY A 45 8.17 -3.25 -2.64
C GLY A 45 9.08 -2.60 -1.57
N PRO A 46 10.29 -3.15 -1.32
CA PRO A 46 11.21 -2.58 -0.33
C PRO A 46 11.75 -1.18 -0.69
N GLN A 47 11.38 -0.61 -1.84
CA GLN A 47 11.67 0.79 -2.22
C GLN A 47 10.50 1.76 -1.97
N VAL A 48 9.27 1.27 -1.78
CA VAL A 48 8.09 2.09 -1.44
C VAL A 48 7.76 2.05 0.07
N GLY A 49 8.67 1.52 0.89
CA GLY A 49 8.45 1.29 2.33
C GLY A 49 7.86 -0.09 2.67
N ASP A 50 7.72 -0.95 1.66
CA ASP A 50 6.98 -2.22 1.76
C ASP A 50 7.93 -3.43 1.86
N GLU A 51 8.25 -3.89 3.08
CA GLU A 51 8.86 -5.22 3.28
C GLU A 51 7.86 -6.38 3.00
N THR A 52 6.62 -6.05 2.61
CA THR A 52 5.43 -6.81 2.96
C THR A 52 4.34 -6.76 1.88
N ILE A 53 4.58 -7.15 0.61
CA ILE A 53 3.55 -7.16 -0.47
C ILE A 53 2.14 -7.56 0.05
N SER A 54 1.20 -6.62 0.22
CA SER A 54 -0.10 -6.81 0.91
C SER A 54 -0.05 -7.52 2.30
N GLY A 55 0.92 -7.20 3.14
CA GLY A 55 1.23 -7.89 4.39
C GLY A 55 2.23 -9.07 4.29
N TRP A 56 2.85 -9.39 3.14
CA TRP A 56 3.78 -10.52 2.95
C TRP A 56 5.16 -10.41 3.64
N CYS A 57 5.24 -9.82 4.84
CA CYS A 57 6.41 -9.89 5.70
C CYS A 57 6.74 -11.37 5.99
N TRP A 58 7.92 -11.89 5.62
CA TRP A 58 8.31 -13.28 5.95
C TRP A 58 8.10 -13.63 7.43
N CYS A 59 8.35 -12.67 8.32
CA CYS A 59 8.27 -12.85 9.76
C CYS A 59 6.84 -13.16 10.27
N HIS A 60 5.81 -12.67 9.57
CA HIS A 60 4.42 -12.63 10.07
C HIS A 60 3.37 -13.21 9.10
N ALA A 61 3.56 -13.06 7.79
CA ALA A 61 2.57 -13.37 6.76
C ALA A 61 2.29 -14.86 6.59
N PHE A 62 3.35 -15.67 6.69
CA PHE A 62 3.19 -17.11 6.73
C PHE A 62 2.60 -17.50 8.08
N PRO A 63 1.35 -18.02 8.16
CA PRO A 63 1.08 -19.05 9.15
C PRO A 63 2.14 -20.13 8.89
N ARG A 64 3.11 -20.23 9.81
CA ARG A 64 4.37 -20.99 9.63
C ARG A 64 4.08 -22.27 8.84
N PRO A 65 4.82 -22.63 7.77
CA PRO A 65 4.37 -23.54 6.69
C PRO A 65 4.03 -25.00 7.07
N PHE A 66 3.93 -25.28 8.37
CA PHE A 66 3.36 -26.47 9.00
C PHE A 66 1.85 -26.36 9.29
N VAL A 67 1.20 -25.19 9.11
CA VAL A 67 -0.22 -24.98 9.47
C VAL A 67 -1.16 -25.23 8.29
N ALA A 68 -1.60 -26.48 8.18
CA ALA A 68 -2.77 -26.98 7.41
C ALA A 68 -2.79 -26.86 5.87
N GLY A 69 -2.07 -25.93 5.23
CA GLY A 69 -2.02 -25.82 3.77
C GLY A 69 -1.10 -26.84 3.10
N GLY A 70 -1.54 -27.41 1.96
CA GLY A 70 -0.66 -28.13 1.03
C GLY A 70 0.18 -27.19 0.18
N LEU A 71 1.19 -27.72 -0.53
CA LEU A 71 2.07 -26.91 -1.40
C LEU A 71 1.27 -26.18 -2.51
N GLU A 72 0.24 -26.83 -3.03
CA GLU A 72 -0.69 -26.28 -4.01
C GLU A 72 -1.43 -25.04 -3.45
N ALA A 73 -1.88 -25.10 -2.20
CA ALA A 73 -2.59 -23.99 -1.54
C ALA A 73 -1.66 -22.79 -1.26
N VAL A 74 -0.37 -23.05 -0.99
CA VAL A 74 0.65 -21.99 -0.87
C VAL A 74 0.88 -21.32 -2.24
N ALA A 75 0.98 -22.11 -3.32
CA ALA A 75 1.16 -21.56 -4.66
C ALA A 75 -0.08 -20.79 -5.17
N GLU A 76 -1.29 -21.25 -4.83
CA GLU A 76 -2.54 -20.54 -5.11
C GLU A 76 -2.62 -19.21 -4.34
N GLY A 77 -2.29 -19.19 -3.04
CA GLY A 77 -2.26 -17.96 -2.24
C GLY A 77 -1.27 -16.90 -2.75
N VAL A 78 -0.08 -17.30 -3.21
CA VAL A 78 0.89 -16.37 -3.84
C VAL A 78 0.34 -15.80 -5.16
N VAL A 79 -0.36 -16.62 -5.95
CA VAL A 79 -0.98 -16.18 -7.21
C VAL A 79 -2.13 -15.21 -6.97
N ASP A 80 -2.99 -15.49 -5.99
CA ASP A 80 -4.09 -14.60 -5.59
C ASP A 80 -3.60 -13.26 -5.05
N GLU A 81 -2.47 -13.24 -4.33
CA GLU A 81 -1.86 -11.99 -3.91
C GLU A 81 -1.38 -11.14 -5.10
N VAL A 82 -0.61 -11.75 -6.02
CA VAL A 82 -0.11 -11.05 -7.21
C VAL A 82 -1.26 -10.53 -8.09
N ARG A 83 -2.38 -11.26 -8.16
CA ARG A 83 -3.64 -10.76 -8.77
C ARG A 83 -4.17 -9.52 -8.05
N GLY A 84 -4.24 -9.56 -6.71
CA GLY A 84 -4.68 -8.46 -5.84
C GLY A 84 -3.87 -7.19 -6.07
N CYS A 85 -2.55 -7.25 -5.91
CA CYS A 85 -1.67 -6.09 -6.09
C CYS A 85 -1.70 -5.53 -7.53
N LEU A 86 -1.80 -6.40 -8.55
CA LEU A 86 -1.93 -5.97 -9.95
C LEU A 86 -3.28 -5.33 -10.24
N ALA A 87 -4.35 -5.72 -9.56
CA ALA A 87 -5.66 -5.07 -9.64
C ALA A 87 -5.63 -3.72 -8.92
N TRP A 88 -5.11 -3.67 -7.69
CA TRP A 88 -4.90 -2.43 -6.91
C TRP A 88 -4.08 -1.41 -7.71
N ARG A 89 -2.95 -1.81 -8.31
CA ARG A 89 -2.08 -0.91 -9.07
C ARG A 89 -2.77 -0.28 -10.29
N ARG A 90 -3.72 -1.00 -10.91
CA ARG A 90 -4.54 -0.46 -12.01
C ARG A 90 -5.57 0.52 -11.47
N GLY A 91 -6.32 0.12 -10.44
CA GLY A 91 -7.30 0.98 -9.77
C GLY A 91 -6.70 2.27 -9.21
N LEU A 92 -5.48 2.23 -8.67
CA LEU A 92 -4.74 3.44 -8.29
C LEU A 92 -4.44 4.32 -9.53
N GLY A 93 -3.96 3.74 -10.63
CA GLY A 93 -3.73 4.49 -11.87
C GLY A 93 -4.98 5.21 -12.37
N ASP A 94 -6.11 4.50 -12.40
CA ASP A 94 -7.41 5.05 -12.80
C ASP A 94 -7.87 6.15 -11.81
N TRP A 95 -7.79 5.89 -10.49
CA TRP A 95 -8.16 6.83 -9.42
C TRP A 95 -7.33 8.12 -9.45
N LEU A 96 -6.02 8.01 -9.70
CA LEU A 96 -5.09 9.12 -9.87
C LEU A 96 -5.44 9.95 -11.11
N ASP A 97 -5.70 9.31 -12.24
CA ASP A 97 -6.01 9.99 -13.51
C ASP A 97 -7.34 10.75 -13.46
N GLU A 98 -8.37 10.20 -12.79
CA GLU A 98 -9.64 10.89 -12.50
C GLU A 98 -9.48 12.16 -11.64
N ARG A 99 -8.57 12.12 -10.65
CA ARG A 99 -8.39 13.18 -9.64
C ARG A 99 -7.30 14.19 -9.99
N ARG A 100 -6.72 14.12 -11.20
CA ARG A 100 -5.81 15.14 -11.72
C ARG A 100 -6.45 16.52 -11.76
N GLY A 101 -5.64 17.53 -11.46
CA GLY A 101 -5.97 18.93 -11.63
C GLY A 101 -6.80 19.53 -10.49
N PRO A 102 -7.10 20.84 -10.60
CA PRO A 102 -7.54 21.63 -9.47
C PRO A 102 -8.90 21.20 -8.89
N ARG A 103 -9.08 21.47 -7.59
CA ARG A 103 -10.33 21.31 -6.84
C ARG A 103 -10.44 22.42 -5.79
N GLU A 104 -11.66 22.79 -5.42
CA GLU A 104 -11.88 23.64 -4.25
C GLU A 104 -11.57 22.84 -2.98
N LEU A 105 -10.86 23.43 -2.02
CA LEU A 105 -10.35 22.72 -0.84
C LEU A 105 -11.49 22.01 -0.08
N LEU A 106 -12.61 22.71 0.14
CA LEU A 106 -13.84 22.19 0.78
C LEU A 106 -14.51 21.00 0.07
N THR A 107 -14.08 20.63 -1.14
CA THR A 107 -14.58 19.43 -1.85
C THR A 107 -13.73 18.17 -1.63
N LEU A 108 -12.60 18.29 -0.91
CA LEU A 108 -11.62 17.21 -0.79
C LEU A 108 -11.83 16.25 0.40
N GLU A 109 -12.74 16.50 1.37
CA GLU A 109 -12.89 15.60 2.54
C GLU A 109 -13.20 14.16 2.12
N GLU A 110 -14.13 13.96 1.18
CA GLU A 110 -14.47 12.64 0.66
C GLU A 110 -13.33 12.03 -0.19
N GLU A 111 -12.66 12.83 -1.04
CA GLU A 111 -11.49 12.37 -1.81
C GLU A 111 -10.31 11.95 -0.89
N LEU A 112 -10.14 12.59 0.28
CA LEU A 112 -9.13 12.22 1.27
C LEU A 112 -9.51 10.97 2.06
N VAL A 113 -10.79 10.75 2.40
CA VAL A 113 -11.27 9.48 2.97
C VAL A 113 -11.07 8.32 1.98
N GLU A 114 -11.36 8.54 0.70
CA GLU A 114 -11.05 7.58 -0.37
C GLU A 114 -9.55 7.31 -0.46
N LEU A 115 -8.71 8.35 -0.47
CA LEU A 115 -7.26 8.21 -0.58
C LEU A 115 -6.67 7.32 0.53
N VAL A 116 -7.04 7.56 1.79
CA VAL A 116 -6.61 6.67 2.90
C VAL A 116 -7.16 5.26 2.69
N GLY A 117 -8.37 5.10 2.13
CA GLY A 117 -8.91 3.79 1.76
C GLY A 117 -8.14 3.07 0.66
N VAL A 118 -7.66 3.79 -0.37
CA VAL A 118 -6.82 3.25 -1.45
C VAL A 118 -5.44 2.85 -0.91
N LEU A 119 -4.86 3.64 -0.01
CA LEU A 119 -3.62 3.29 0.68
C LEU A 119 -3.76 2.06 1.57
N VAL A 120 -4.85 1.95 2.34
CA VAL A 120 -5.14 0.73 3.12
C VAL A 120 -5.28 -0.50 2.20
N GLY A 121 -5.84 -0.33 1.00
CA GLY A 121 -5.88 -1.36 -0.04
C GLY A 121 -4.52 -1.87 -0.56
N LEU A 122 -3.41 -1.23 -0.19
CA LEU A 122 -2.04 -1.69 -0.48
C LEU A 122 -1.44 -2.56 0.64
N GLY A 123 -2.00 -2.52 1.86
CA GLY A 123 -1.50 -3.31 2.98
C GLY A 123 -0.20 -2.82 3.65
N LEU A 124 0.13 -1.52 3.54
CA LEU A 124 1.29 -0.88 4.21
C LEU A 124 1.12 -0.73 5.73
N ASN A 125 0.86 -1.84 6.41
CA ASN A 125 0.52 -1.97 7.84
C ASN A 125 1.49 -1.24 8.78
N ASP A 126 2.76 -1.23 8.43
CA ASP A 126 3.89 -0.80 9.26
C ASP A 126 3.99 0.74 9.38
N ALA A 127 3.45 1.48 8.38
CA ALA A 127 3.85 2.86 8.10
C ALA A 127 2.72 3.81 7.64
N TRP A 128 1.45 3.53 7.97
CA TRP A 128 0.30 4.38 7.59
C TRP A 128 0.51 5.89 7.83
N TYR A 129 1.06 6.24 8.99
CA TYR A 129 1.33 7.61 9.42
C TYR A 129 2.47 8.28 8.63
N VAL A 130 3.33 7.52 7.92
CA VAL A 130 4.36 8.08 7.02
C VAL A 130 3.79 8.29 5.61
N HIS A 131 3.01 7.33 5.11
CA HIS A 131 2.52 7.36 3.73
C HIS A 131 1.28 8.23 3.53
N VAL A 132 0.40 8.32 4.53
CA VAL A 132 -0.83 9.12 4.42
C VAL A 132 -0.55 10.63 4.34
N PRO A 133 0.30 11.27 5.18
CA PRO A 133 0.66 12.68 5.03
C PRO A 133 1.27 13.00 3.66
N ALA A 134 2.22 12.18 3.20
CA ALA A 134 2.86 12.34 1.89
C ALA A 134 1.84 12.28 0.73
N ALA A 135 0.87 11.37 0.79
CA ALA A 135 -0.18 11.26 -0.21
C ALA A 135 -1.23 12.38 -0.10
N THR A 136 -1.59 12.81 1.11
CA THR A 136 -2.47 13.97 1.34
C THR A 136 -1.84 15.25 0.82
N ALA A 137 -0.55 15.47 1.09
CA ALA A 137 0.20 16.62 0.60
C ALA A 137 0.22 16.64 -0.94
N TRP A 138 0.60 15.52 -1.58
CA TRP A 138 0.50 15.35 -3.03
C TRP A 138 -0.92 15.65 -3.57
N ARG A 139 -1.98 15.21 -2.87
CA ARG A 139 -3.36 15.44 -3.30
C ARG A 139 -3.74 16.92 -3.24
N LEU A 140 -3.32 17.63 -2.19
CA LEU A 140 -3.50 19.08 -2.04
C LEU A 140 -2.77 19.85 -3.14
N GLU A 141 -1.49 19.53 -3.38
CA GLU A 141 -0.69 20.14 -4.45
C GLU A 141 -1.34 19.94 -5.84
N VAL A 142 -1.79 18.72 -6.15
CA VAL A 142 -2.48 18.42 -7.42
C VAL A 142 -3.84 19.11 -7.53
N ALA A 143 -4.50 19.40 -6.40
CA ALA A 143 -5.70 20.23 -6.33
C ALA A 143 -5.41 21.75 -6.45
N GLY A 144 -4.14 22.17 -6.43
CA GLY A 144 -3.71 23.56 -6.56
C GLY A 144 -3.44 24.29 -5.24
N HIS A 145 -3.42 23.58 -4.11
CA HIS A 145 -3.14 24.13 -2.78
C HIS A 145 -1.70 23.79 -2.39
N PRO A 146 -0.77 24.77 -2.28
CA PRO A 146 0.59 24.50 -1.83
C PRO A 146 0.63 23.90 -0.43
N VAL A 147 1.61 23.04 -0.16
CA VAL A 147 1.83 22.43 1.15
C VAL A 147 3.21 22.86 1.66
N PRO A 148 3.31 23.89 2.51
CA PRO A 148 4.56 24.27 3.15
C PRO A 148 4.98 23.26 4.23
N ASP A 149 6.25 23.30 4.64
CA ASP A 149 6.86 22.35 5.57
C ASP A 149 6.10 22.26 6.92
N ASP A 150 5.54 23.37 7.41
CA ASP A 150 4.78 23.45 8.66
C ASP A 150 3.35 22.91 8.56
N LEU A 151 2.72 22.99 7.39
CA LEU A 151 1.50 22.23 7.11
C LEU A 151 1.82 20.74 6.98
N PHE A 152 2.96 20.37 6.40
CA PHE A 152 3.38 18.96 6.32
C PHE A 152 3.62 18.35 7.71
N ASP A 153 4.32 19.04 8.59
CA ASP A 153 4.52 18.64 10.00
C ASP A 153 3.18 18.50 10.74
N GLN A 154 2.18 19.34 10.44
CA GLN A 154 0.82 19.18 10.96
C GLN A 154 0.12 17.93 10.42
N LEU A 155 0.24 17.62 9.11
CA LEU A 155 -0.34 16.41 8.52
C LEU A 155 0.24 15.12 9.14
N ASP A 156 1.55 15.08 9.40
CA ASP A 156 2.21 13.97 10.12
C ASP A 156 1.69 13.87 11.57
N GLY A 157 1.63 15.00 12.28
CA GLY A 157 1.07 15.08 13.64
C GLY A 157 -0.38 14.60 13.72
N ILE A 158 -1.23 14.92 12.74
CA ILE A 158 -2.62 14.47 12.68
C ILE A 158 -2.66 12.96 12.38
N ALA A 159 -1.88 12.46 11.42
CA ALA A 159 -1.82 11.04 11.09
C ALA A 159 -1.35 10.17 12.28
N GLY A 160 -0.33 10.63 13.02
CA GLY A 160 0.17 9.98 14.24
C GLY A 160 -0.81 9.97 15.41
N ASN A 161 -1.82 10.87 15.42
CA ASN A 161 -2.90 10.86 16.41
C ASN A 161 -4.13 10.05 15.94
N CYS A 162 -4.44 10.03 14.64
CA CYS A 162 -5.60 9.33 14.09
C CYS A 162 -5.38 7.82 13.86
N PHE A 163 -4.14 7.37 13.62
CA PHE A 163 -3.84 6.00 13.22
C PHE A 163 -2.99 5.24 14.23
N THR A 164 -3.21 3.92 14.30
CA THR A 164 -2.37 2.99 15.08
C THR A 164 -1.56 2.15 14.12
N SER A 165 -0.23 2.07 14.30
CA SER A 165 0.64 1.18 13.52
C SER A 165 0.17 -0.28 13.62
N TRP A 166 0.33 -1.06 12.56
CA TRP A 166 -0.08 -2.49 12.49
C TRP A 166 -1.60 -2.74 12.60
N VAL A 167 -2.42 -1.70 12.42
CA VAL A 167 -3.88 -1.80 12.37
C VAL A 167 -4.38 -0.96 11.20
N ASP A 168 -5.17 -1.55 10.31
CA ASP A 168 -5.85 -0.79 9.24
C ASP A 168 -6.65 0.39 9.82
N PRO A 169 -6.39 1.64 9.39
CA PRO A 169 -7.29 2.77 9.61
C PRO A 169 -8.73 2.41 9.25
N LYS A 170 -9.62 2.42 10.23
CA LYS A 170 -11.04 2.11 10.06
C LYS A 170 -11.78 3.32 9.47
N PRO A 171 -12.95 3.16 8.82
CA PRO A 171 -13.66 4.29 8.21
C PRO A 171 -13.87 5.53 9.11
N PRO A 172 -14.14 5.43 10.43
CA PRO A 172 -14.22 6.60 11.31
C PRO A 172 -12.86 7.28 11.54
N GLU A 173 -11.78 6.52 11.59
CA GLU A 173 -10.40 7.01 11.79
C GLU A 173 -9.93 7.76 10.52
N ARG A 174 -10.24 7.21 9.33
CA ARG A 174 -10.05 7.90 8.03
C ARG A 174 -10.81 9.22 7.96
N ALA A 175 -12.07 9.22 8.42
CA ALA A 175 -12.94 10.39 8.40
C ALA A 175 -12.60 11.45 9.47
N SER A 176 -11.88 11.10 10.55
CA SER A 176 -11.27 12.14 11.40
C SER A 176 -10.08 12.75 10.68
N TYR A 177 -9.10 11.92 10.30
CA TYR A 177 -7.89 12.38 9.62
C TYR A 177 -8.20 13.29 8.43
N ALA A 178 -9.11 12.88 7.54
CA ALA A 178 -9.46 13.66 6.35
C ALA A 178 -10.02 15.05 6.67
N ARG A 179 -10.86 15.18 7.70
CA ARG A 179 -11.40 16.47 8.15
C ARG A 179 -10.35 17.32 8.84
N ASP A 180 -9.59 16.70 9.74
CA ASP A 180 -8.66 17.39 10.62
C ASP A 180 -7.46 17.91 9.78
N ALA A 181 -6.99 17.12 8.80
CA ALA A 181 -6.02 17.51 7.78
C ALA A 181 -6.55 18.59 6.82
N LEU A 182 -7.81 18.49 6.41
CA LEU A 182 -8.46 19.50 5.56
C LEU A 182 -8.60 20.84 6.29
N TRP A 183 -8.89 20.81 7.59
CA TRP A 183 -8.99 22.02 8.40
C TRP A 183 -7.63 22.70 8.58
N ALA A 184 -6.55 21.95 8.86
CA ALA A 184 -5.19 22.49 8.89
C ALA A 184 -4.79 23.17 7.56
N ALA A 185 -5.16 22.58 6.42
CA ALA A 185 -4.93 23.19 5.11
C ALA A 185 -5.76 24.47 4.87
N ILE A 186 -6.95 24.59 5.46
CA ILE A 186 -7.76 25.82 5.43
C ILE A 186 -7.14 26.90 6.32
N GLU A 187 -6.67 26.55 7.52
CA GLU A 187 -6.02 27.49 8.45
C GLU A 187 -4.70 28.04 7.85
N ALA A 188 -3.87 27.20 7.25
CA ALA A 188 -2.64 27.63 6.56
C ALA A 188 -2.92 28.66 5.45
N LEU A 189 -3.97 28.46 4.63
CA LEU A 189 -4.37 29.41 3.58
C LEU A 189 -5.00 30.71 4.11
N LEU A 190 -5.36 30.78 5.38
CA LEU A 190 -5.91 31.99 6.03
C LEU A 190 -4.83 32.82 6.71
N ASP A 191 -3.76 32.19 7.21
CA ASP A 191 -2.62 32.90 7.81
C ASP A 191 -1.67 33.53 6.76
N ASP A 192 -1.72 33.05 5.50
CA ASP A 192 -0.94 33.55 4.36
C ASP A 192 -1.58 34.75 3.59
N ALA A 193 -2.72 35.29 4.07
CA ALA A 193 -3.65 36.16 3.28
C ALA A 193 -3.74 37.65 3.70
#